data_AF-A0AAW2SUV2-F1
#
_entry.id   AF-A0AAW2SUV2-F1
#
_cell.length_a   1.000
_cell.length_b   1.000
_cell.length_c   1.000
_cell.angle_alpha   90.00
_cell.angle_beta   90.00
_cell.angle_gamma   90.00
#
_symmetry.space_group_name_H-M   'P 1'
#
loop_
_entity.id
_entity.type
_entity.pdbx_description
1 polymer ?
#
loop_
_entity_poly.entity_id
_entity_poly.type
_entity_poly.pdbx_seq_one_letter_code
_entity_poly.pdbx_strand_id
1 'polypeptide(L)'
;MSVPFVCAVYMAQALRSEAVEHETFHEFFECWISEQSRHLEELVLASKESERLQEQRHDGDGAVNQQEVDERILRPKIAEVIEHYEQYYHVKSGWAKNDVLLMFNQSWRSSLEDSFLWIGGWRPSMAFHLLYSKSGLQLEARLHELRQGLTVNDLGGLSQTQLNQVNGLQRGTIREEKEITEKLAKQQEKVADASMVELSHAVTELIREGISRVGLRQTSGLRRLWPPRRKDSRQSSRGLMI
;
A
#
# COMPACT_ATOMS: atom_id res chain seq x y z
N MET A 1 -6.25 -29.83 0.09
CA MET A 1 -4.85 -30.03 -0.33
C MET A 1 -4.03 -28.98 0.39
N SER A 2 -3.24 -29.47 1.33
CA SER A 2 -2.50 -28.69 2.31
C SER A 2 -1.33 -27.99 1.62
N VAL A 3 -1.27 -26.66 1.69
CA VAL A 3 -0.02 -25.92 1.49
C VAL A 3 0.23 -25.12 2.76
N PRO A 4 0.67 -25.78 3.85
CA PRO A 4 1.12 -25.07 5.04
C PRO A 4 2.63 -24.83 4.94
N PHE A 5 3.15 -23.90 5.73
CA PHE A 5 4.52 -23.95 6.25
C PHE A 5 5.70 -23.48 5.37
N VAL A 6 5.48 -23.11 4.10
CA VAL A 6 6.63 -22.81 3.21
C VAL A 6 7.35 -21.51 3.59
N CYS A 7 6.66 -20.42 3.93
CA CYS A 7 7.32 -19.12 4.13
C CYS A 7 8.09 -19.01 5.46
N ALA A 8 7.53 -19.53 6.57
CA ALA A 8 8.16 -19.41 7.90
C ALA A 8 9.42 -20.29 8.06
N VAL A 9 9.45 -21.49 7.47
CA VAL A 9 10.67 -22.34 7.46
C VAL A 9 11.74 -21.80 6.50
N TYR A 10 11.32 -21.13 5.42
CA TYR A 10 12.24 -20.47 4.47
C TYR A 10 13.06 -19.36 5.12
N MET A 11 12.43 -18.53 5.95
CA MET A 11 13.10 -17.38 6.60
C MET A 11 14.14 -17.80 7.65
N ALA A 12 13.93 -18.95 8.32
CA ALA A 12 14.91 -19.51 9.26
C ALA A 12 16.13 -20.17 8.57
N GLN A 13 16.03 -20.47 7.26
CA GLN A 13 17.13 -21.01 6.46
C GLN A 13 17.89 -19.92 5.69
N ALA A 14 17.21 -18.84 5.28
CA ALA A 14 17.80 -17.71 4.57
C ALA A 14 18.87 -16.95 5.40
N LEU A 15 18.78 -16.96 6.73
CA LEU A 15 19.80 -16.38 7.61
C LEU A 15 21.06 -17.26 7.78
N ARG A 16 21.07 -18.50 7.25
CA ARG A 16 22.15 -19.48 7.45
C ARG A 16 22.86 -19.97 6.18
N SER A 17 22.44 -19.55 4.99
CA SER A 17 23.05 -20.03 3.75
C SER A 17 23.24 -18.88 2.75
N GLU A 18 24.49 -18.51 2.50
CA GLU A 18 24.95 -17.49 1.52
C GLU A 18 24.70 -17.88 0.04
N ALA A 19 23.69 -18.70 -0.25
CA ALA A 19 23.45 -19.20 -1.60
C ALA A 19 21.97 -19.52 -1.83
N VAL A 20 21.15 -18.49 -2.04
CA VAL A 20 19.89 -18.62 -2.78
C VAL A 20 19.75 -17.37 -3.66
N GLU A 21 19.44 -17.61 -4.93
CA GLU A 21 19.21 -16.62 -5.98
C GLU A 21 18.32 -15.47 -5.49
N HIS A 22 18.63 -14.24 -5.92
CA HIS A 22 18.01 -12.99 -5.45
C HIS A 22 16.46 -13.01 -5.48
N GLU A 23 15.83 -13.51 -4.41
CA GLU A 23 14.41 -13.30 -4.17
C GLU A 23 14.17 -11.81 -4.02
N THR A 24 13.29 -11.25 -4.85
CA THR A 24 13.01 -9.81 -4.83
C THR A 24 12.06 -9.51 -3.67
N PHE A 25 12.14 -8.30 -3.09
CA PHE A 25 11.13 -7.87 -2.11
C PHE A 25 9.71 -8.03 -2.65
N HIS A 26 9.52 -7.94 -3.97
CA HIS A 26 8.23 -8.12 -4.61
C HIS A 26 7.60 -9.47 -4.31
N GLU A 27 8.35 -10.56 -4.49
CA GLU A 27 7.87 -11.92 -4.23
C GLU A 27 7.52 -12.09 -2.74
N PHE A 28 8.37 -11.55 -1.86
CA PHE A 28 8.08 -11.49 -0.43
C PHE A 28 6.78 -10.71 -0.13
N PHE A 29 6.58 -9.56 -0.76
CA PHE A 29 5.40 -8.71 -0.54
C PHE A 29 4.10 -9.38 -0.98
N GLU A 30 4.09 -10.05 -2.14
CA GLU A 30 2.92 -10.78 -2.63
C GLU A 30 2.54 -11.94 -1.70
N CYS A 31 3.53 -12.69 -1.21
CA CYS A 31 3.31 -13.71 -0.19
C CYS A 31 2.77 -13.08 1.11
N TRP A 32 3.39 -12.00 1.58
CA TRP A 32 2.99 -11.33 2.81
C TRP A 32 1.55 -10.78 2.76
N ILE A 33 1.14 -10.19 1.62
CA ILE A 33 -0.23 -9.70 1.38
C ILE A 33 -1.25 -10.84 1.37
N SER A 34 -0.87 -11.98 0.79
CA SER A 34 -1.73 -13.18 0.80
C SER A 34 -1.93 -13.70 2.23
N GLU A 35 -0.87 -13.71 3.04
CA GLU A 35 -0.92 -14.09 4.45
C GLU A 35 -1.70 -13.08 5.31
N GLN A 36 -1.59 -11.77 5.03
CA GLN A 36 -2.44 -10.74 5.66
C GLN A 36 -3.93 -11.01 5.41
N SER A 37 -4.29 -11.37 4.18
CA SER A 37 -5.68 -11.68 3.83
C SER A 37 -6.20 -12.87 4.64
N ARG A 38 -5.37 -13.91 4.80
CA ARG A 38 -5.69 -15.06 5.67
C ARG A 38 -5.85 -14.65 7.13
N HIS A 39 -4.92 -13.87 7.70
CA HIS A 39 -5.02 -13.43 9.09
C HIS A 39 -6.27 -12.57 9.33
N LEU A 40 -6.67 -11.74 8.37
CA LEU A 40 -7.91 -10.98 8.43
C LEU A 40 -9.14 -11.89 8.49
N GLU A 41 -9.21 -12.90 7.62
CA GLU A 41 -10.31 -13.88 7.65
C GLU A 41 -10.39 -14.61 8.99
N GLU A 42 -9.25 -15.05 9.52
CA GLU A 42 -9.19 -15.73 10.82
C GLU A 42 -9.61 -14.82 11.98
N LEU A 43 -9.21 -13.55 11.96
CA LEU A 43 -9.61 -12.58 12.97
C LEU A 43 -11.11 -12.28 12.91
N VAL A 44 -11.69 -12.18 11.71
CA VAL A 44 -13.14 -12.02 11.52
C VAL A 44 -13.90 -13.25 12.02
N LEU A 45 -13.40 -14.46 11.78
CA LEU A 45 -13.99 -15.68 12.31
C LEU A 45 -13.90 -15.74 13.84
N ALA A 46 -12.76 -15.37 14.40
CA ALA A 46 -12.54 -15.30 15.84
C ALA A 46 -13.45 -14.28 16.54
N SER A 47 -13.67 -13.11 15.90
CA SER A 47 -14.62 -12.09 16.39
C SER A 47 -16.04 -12.62 16.44
N LYS A 48 -16.50 -13.24 15.33
CA LYS A 48 -17.85 -13.82 15.26
C LYS A 48 -18.05 -14.96 16.26
N GLU A 49 -17.01 -15.72 16.55
CA GLU A 49 -17.06 -16.76 17.57
C GLU A 49 -17.16 -16.18 18.97
N SER A 50 -16.39 -15.12 19.28
CA SER A 50 -16.53 -14.39 20.56
C SER A 50 -17.95 -13.83 20.73
N GLU A 51 -18.51 -13.20 19.68
CA GLU A 51 -19.89 -12.67 19.67
C GLU A 51 -20.95 -13.76 19.88
N ARG A 52 -20.82 -14.93 19.23
CA ARG A 52 -21.77 -16.05 19.42
C ARG A 52 -21.73 -16.61 20.84
N LEU A 53 -20.53 -16.74 21.41
CA LEU A 53 -20.35 -17.21 22.78
C LEU A 53 -20.89 -16.18 23.79
N GLN A 54 -20.93 -14.91 23.42
CA GLN A 54 -21.53 -13.82 24.20
C GLN A 54 -23.07 -13.86 24.14
N GLU A 55 -23.67 -14.02 22.96
CA GLU A 55 -25.13 -14.10 22.78
C GLU A 55 -25.74 -15.32 23.49
N GLN A 56 -25.05 -16.45 23.52
CA GLN A 56 -25.50 -17.67 24.21
C GLN A 56 -25.47 -17.57 25.76
N ARG A 57 -24.82 -16.55 26.33
CA ARG A 57 -24.61 -16.42 27.80
C ARG A 57 -25.45 -15.35 28.49
N HIS A 58 -26.35 -14.67 27.78
CA HIS A 58 -27.06 -13.51 28.30
C HIS A 58 -28.10 -13.81 29.43
N ASP A 59 -28.25 -15.07 29.86
CA ASP A 59 -29.22 -15.53 30.88
C ASP A 59 -28.67 -15.65 32.33
N GLY A 60 -27.41 -15.30 32.64
CA GLY A 60 -26.99 -15.21 34.05
C GLY A 60 -25.50 -14.89 34.33
N ASP A 61 -25.25 -13.83 35.10
CA ASP A 61 -24.04 -13.53 35.90
C ASP A 61 -22.65 -13.66 35.20
N GLY A 62 -22.41 -12.89 34.12
CA GLY A 62 -21.33 -13.15 33.15
C GLY A 62 -20.09 -12.23 33.13
N ALA A 63 -19.93 -11.24 34.02
CA ALA A 63 -18.88 -10.21 33.87
C ALA A 63 -17.43 -10.72 34.03
N VAL A 64 -17.20 -11.81 34.77
CA VAL A 64 -15.84 -12.34 35.06
C VAL A 64 -15.30 -13.21 33.90
N ASN A 65 -16.15 -13.72 33.00
CA ASN A 65 -15.77 -14.66 31.94
C ASN A 65 -15.55 -14.04 30.54
N GLN A 66 -16.00 -12.81 30.30
CA GLN A 66 -15.84 -12.15 29.00
C GLN A 66 -14.35 -11.95 28.65
N GLN A 67 -13.60 -11.45 29.62
CA GLN A 67 -12.18 -11.17 29.46
C GLN A 67 -11.37 -12.44 29.22
N GLU A 68 -11.81 -13.57 29.76
CA GLU A 68 -11.16 -14.87 29.57
C GLU A 68 -11.40 -15.45 28.16
N VAL A 69 -12.59 -15.24 27.58
CA VAL A 69 -12.91 -15.66 26.20
C VAL A 69 -12.12 -14.81 25.20
N ASP A 70 -12.10 -13.49 25.39
CA ASP A 70 -11.34 -12.58 24.55
C ASP A 70 -9.82 -12.81 24.69
N GLU A 71 -9.33 -13.13 25.90
CA GLU A 71 -7.94 -13.54 26.12
C GLU A 71 -7.57 -14.84 25.41
N ARG A 72 -8.49 -15.81 25.33
CA ARG A 72 -8.19 -17.13 24.77
C ARG A 72 -8.35 -17.17 23.25
N ILE A 73 -9.27 -16.40 22.69
CA ILE A 73 -9.64 -16.47 21.27
C ILE A 73 -9.06 -15.30 20.48
N LEU A 74 -9.27 -14.06 20.95
CA LEU A 74 -8.90 -12.86 20.19
C LEU A 74 -7.44 -12.47 20.40
N ARG A 75 -6.94 -12.50 21.64
CA ARG A 75 -5.55 -12.07 21.90
C ARG A 75 -4.48 -12.86 21.14
N PRO A 76 -4.54 -14.19 21.02
CA PRO A 76 -3.54 -14.94 20.26
C PRO A 76 -3.59 -14.58 18.77
N LYS A 77 -4.78 -14.34 18.22
CA LYS A 77 -4.97 -13.94 16.82
C LYS A 77 -4.46 -12.52 16.55
N ILE A 78 -4.69 -11.61 17.48
CA ILE A 78 -4.12 -10.25 17.42
C ILE A 78 -2.58 -10.31 17.51
N ALA A 79 -2.03 -11.16 18.40
CA ALA A 79 -0.58 -11.33 18.51
C ALA A 79 0.03 -11.88 17.21
N GLU A 80 -0.60 -12.87 16.56
CA GLU A 80 -0.19 -13.41 15.26
C GLU A 80 -0.20 -12.34 14.15
N VAL A 81 -1.23 -11.47 14.14
CA VAL A 81 -1.29 -10.32 13.23
C VAL A 81 -0.15 -9.33 13.50
N ILE A 82 0.08 -8.98 14.76
CA ILE A 82 1.15 -8.04 15.15
C ILE A 82 2.51 -8.59 14.73
N GLU A 83 2.80 -9.85 15.04
CA GLU A 83 4.04 -10.51 14.66
C GLU A 83 4.24 -10.50 13.14
N HIS A 84 3.17 -10.75 12.37
CA HIS A 84 3.21 -10.67 10.90
C HIS A 84 3.58 -9.27 10.37
N TYR A 85 3.09 -8.21 11.03
CA TYR A 85 3.48 -6.83 10.70
C TYR A 85 4.91 -6.52 11.13
N GLU A 86 5.35 -6.99 12.30
CA GLU A 86 6.72 -6.81 12.78
C GLU A 86 7.72 -7.44 11.81
N GLN A 87 7.44 -8.65 11.33
CA GLN A 87 8.25 -9.35 10.33
C GLN A 87 8.33 -8.54 9.02
N TYR A 88 7.21 -7.98 8.55
CA TYR A 88 7.21 -7.11 7.37
C TYR A 88 8.11 -5.90 7.53
N TYR A 89 8.00 -5.18 8.65
CA TYR A 89 8.83 -4.00 8.88
C TYR A 89 10.30 -4.37 9.08
N HIS A 90 10.59 -5.51 9.71
CA HIS A 90 11.95 -6.01 9.83
C HIS A 90 12.57 -6.24 8.45
N VAL A 91 11.90 -7.02 7.59
CA VAL A 91 12.34 -7.30 6.22
C VAL A 91 12.48 -5.99 5.43
N LYS A 92 11.43 -5.16 5.40
CA LYS A 92 11.43 -3.85 4.73
C LYS A 92 12.58 -2.96 5.16
N SER A 93 12.91 -2.92 6.44
CA SER A 93 14.04 -2.13 6.94
C SER A 93 15.39 -2.67 6.45
N GLY A 94 15.55 -4.00 6.35
CA GLY A 94 16.75 -4.63 5.80
C GLY A 94 16.96 -4.27 4.33
N TRP A 95 15.89 -4.38 3.53
CA TRP A 95 15.92 -4.00 2.11
C TRP A 95 16.16 -2.50 1.91
N ALA A 96 15.50 -1.64 2.69
CA ALA A 96 15.68 -0.19 2.62
C ALA A 96 17.10 0.28 3.01
N LYS A 97 17.79 -0.43 3.91
CA LYS A 97 19.18 -0.16 4.27
C LYS A 97 20.16 -0.48 3.13
N ASN A 98 19.83 -1.48 2.31
CA ASN A 98 20.65 -1.87 1.17
C ASN A 98 20.43 -0.92 -0.01
N ASP A 99 19.17 -0.68 -0.38
CA ASP A 99 18.83 0.25 -1.45
C ASP A 99 17.46 0.91 -1.21
N VAL A 100 17.50 2.16 -0.80
CA VAL A 100 16.29 2.96 -0.55
C VAL A 100 15.55 3.31 -1.84
N LEU A 101 16.24 3.44 -2.98
CA LEU A 101 15.63 3.85 -4.25
C LEU A 101 14.82 2.71 -4.88
N LEU A 102 15.30 1.47 -4.74
CA LEU A 102 14.53 0.28 -5.11
C LEU A 102 13.26 0.12 -4.26
N MET A 103 13.26 0.65 -3.03
CA MET A 103 12.05 0.71 -2.20
C MET A 103 11.05 1.80 -2.63
N PHE A 104 11.41 2.69 -3.56
CA PHE A 104 10.50 3.70 -4.11
C PHE A 104 10.05 3.39 -5.54
N ASN A 105 10.83 2.63 -6.32
CA ASN A 105 10.49 2.18 -7.68
C ASN A 105 10.06 0.71 -7.70
N GLN A 106 9.00 0.39 -6.96
CA GLN A 106 8.62 -0.99 -6.71
C GLN A 106 7.69 -1.53 -7.81
N SER A 107 7.98 -2.73 -8.32
CA SER A 107 7.22 -3.40 -9.39
C SER A 107 5.81 -3.84 -8.99
N TRP A 108 5.48 -3.84 -7.69
CA TRP A 108 4.13 -4.18 -7.20
C TRP A 108 3.16 -3.00 -7.13
N ARG A 109 3.64 -1.76 -7.28
CA ARG A 109 2.72 -0.61 -7.26
C ARG A 109 2.07 -0.50 -8.63
N SER A 110 0.76 -0.33 -8.62
CA SER A 110 0.07 -0.03 -9.88
C SER A 110 0.43 1.39 -10.34
N SER A 111 0.38 1.64 -11.65
CA SER A 111 0.55 3.00 -12.19
C SER A 111 -0.44 4.01 -11.59
N LEU A 112 -1.61 3.54 -11.15
CA LEU A 112 -2.59 4.34 -10.43
C LEU A 112 -2.08 4.72 -9.04
N GLU A 113 -1.59 3.76 -8.26
CA GLU A 113 -1.02 4.02 -6.93
C GLU A 113 0.20 4.95 -6.99
N ASP A 114 1.04 4.80 -8.01
CA ASP A 114 2.17 5.72 -8.25
C ASP A 114 1.67 7.12 -8.57
N SER A 115 0.62 7.27 -9.38
CA SER A 115 0.01 8.58 -9.62
C SER A 115 -0.64 9.18 -8.37
N PHE A 116 -1.24 8.37 -7.50
CA PHE A 116 -1.77 8.84 -6.22
C PHE A 116 -0.66 9.26 -5.25
N LEU A 117 0.44 8.50 -5.20
CA LEU A 117 1.63 8.89 -4.46
C LEU A 117 2.22 10.20 -5.01
N TRP A 118 2.15 10.41 -6.32
CA TRP A 118 2.59 11.65 -6.94
C TRP A 118 1.68 12.87 -6.60
N ILE A 119 0.37 12.67 -6.55
CA ILE A 119 -0.63 13.72 -6.28
C ILE A 119 -0.67 14.07 -4.78
N GLY A 120 -0.64 13.07 -3.90
CA GLY A 120 -0.81 13.24 -2.46
C GLY A 120 0.45 13.06 -1.62
N GLY A 121 1.57 12.65 -2.24
CA GLY A 121 2.83 12.39 -1.54
C GLY A 121 3.83 13.53 -1.62
N TRP A 122 5.07 13.20 -1.26
CA TRP A 122 6.17 14.15 -1.18
C TRP A 122 6.76 14.43 -2.56
N ARG A 123 6.85 15.71 -2.94
CA ARG A 123 7.44 16.13 -4.22
C ARG A 123 8.97 16.08 -4.11
N PRO A 124 9.69 15.41 -5.04
CA PRO A 124 11.16 15.36 -5.03
C PRO A 124 11.86 16.73 -4.90
N SER A 125 11.24 17.81 -5.39
CA SER A 125 11.69 19.19 -5.25
C SER A 125 11.84 19.61 -3.78
N MET A 126 11.08 18.99 -2.87
CA MET A 126 11.15 19.26 -1.44
C MET A 126 12.46 18.78 -0.81
N ALA A 127 13.15 17.81 -1.41
CA ALA A 127 14.48 17.38 -0.97
C ALA A 127 15.47 18.55 -1.02
N PHE A 128 15.41 19.33 -2.09
CA PHE A 128 16.27 20.48 -2.29
C PHE A 128 15.95 21.59 -1.30
N HIS A 129 14.66 21.84 -1.02
CA HIS A 129 14.26 22.78 0.03
C HIS A 129 14.79 22.38 1.42
N LEU A 130 14.70 21.09 1.76
CA LEU A 130 15.27 20.57 3.01
C LEU A 130 16.79 20.69 3.04
N LEU A 131 17.46 20.37 1.94
CA LEU A 131 18.91 20.50 1.80
C LEU A 131 19.36 21.94 2.02
N TYR A 132 18.75 22.92 1.35
CA TYR A 132 19.10 24.32 1.53
C TYR A 132 18.78 24.84 2.93
N SER A 133 17.64 24.43 3.50
CA SER A 133 17.27 24.81 4.86
C SER A 133 18.28 24.27 5.88
N LYS A 134 18.63 22.99 5.79
CA LYS A 134 19.60 22.35 6.68
C LYS A 134 21.00 22.94 6.52
N SER A 135 21.44 23.12 5.28
CA SER A 135 22.74 23.72 4.95
C SER A 135 22.85 25.16 5.46
N GLY A 136 21.79 25.95 5.29
CA GLY A 136 21.70 27.32 5.81
C GLY A 136 21.77 27.38 7.33
N LEU A 137 21.01 26.52 8.03
CA LEU A 137 21.03 26.44 9.49
C LEU A 137 22.40 26.01 10.05
N GLN A 138 23.04 25.02 9.40
CA GLN A 138 24.36 24.53 9.82
C GLN A 138 25.48 25.53 9.51
N LEU A 139 25.37 26.24 8.38
CA LEU A 139 26.25 27.36 8.06
C LEU A 139 26.11 28.46 9.11
N GLU A 140 24.89 28.90 9.43
CA GLU A 140 24.61 29.95 10.41
C GLU A 140 25.17 29.61 11.80
N ALA A 141 24.91 28.39 12.28
CA ALA A 141 25.39 27.91 13.57
C ALA A 141 26.92 27.86 13.67
N ARG A 142 27.63 27.72 12.53
CA ARG A 142 29.09 27.57 12.46
C ARG A 142 29.78 28.76 11.76
N LEU A 143 29.08 29.87 11.53
CA LEU A 143 29.63 31.08 10.90
C LEU A 143 30.87 31.60 11.62
N HIS A 144 30.92 31.46 12.94
CA HIS A 144 32.08 31.87 13.75
C HIS A 144 33.32 30.99 13.50
N GLU A 145 33.13 29.68 13.26
CA GLU A 145 34.22 28.73 12.95
C GLU A 145 34.73 28.89 11.52
N LEU A 146 33.82 29.18 10.59
CA LEU A 146 34.18 29.54 9.20
C LEU A 146 35.04 30.82 9.18
N ARG A 147 34.71 31.82 10.00
CA ARG A 147 35.51 33.06 10.15
C ARG A 147 36.92 32.78 10.67
N GLN A 148 37.11 31.69 11.41
CA GLN A 148 38.42 31.24 11.90
C GLN A 148 39.17 30.35 10.89
N GLY A 149 38.60 30.07 9.72
CA GLY A 149 39.24 29.30 8.65
C GLY A 149 39.20 27.77 8.86
N LEU A 150 38.36 27.27 9.78
CA LEU A 150 38.16 25.84 9.97
C LEU A 150 37.19 25.28 8.92
N THR A 151 37.57 24.19 8.27
CA THR A 151 36.74 23.51 7.26
C THR A 151 35.54 22.84 7.92
N VAL A 152 34.33 23.30 7.58
CA VAL A 152 33.08 22.71 8.06
C VAL A 152 32.81 21.43 7.27
N ASN A 153 33.01 20.27 7.89
CA ASN A 153 32.76 18.94 7.30
C ASN A 153 31.26 18.55 7.25
N ASP A 154 30.36 19.53 7.33
CA ASP A 154 28.90 19.37 7.40
C ASP A 154 28.24 19.98 6.15
N LEU A 155 26.92 19.87 5.97
CA LEU A 155 26.21 20.44 4.79
C LEU A 155 26.35 21.97 4.70
N GLY A 156 26.79 22.65 5.76
CA GLY A 156 27.18 24.06 5.73
C GLY A 156 28.46 24.34 4.92
N GLY A 157 29.25 23.32 4.57
CA GLY A 157 30.50 23.43 3.82
C GLY A 157 30.40 23.12 2.33
N LEU A 158 29.19 23.10 1.75
CA LEU A 158 29.01 22.81 0.32
C LEU A 158 29.77 23.83 -0.54
N SER A 159 30.64 23.33 -1.41
CA SER A 159 31.40 24.16 -2.34
C SER A 159 30.48 24.79 -3.40
N GLN A 160 30.94 25.89 -4.01
CA GLN A 160 30.20 26.57 -5.07
C GLN A 160 29.87 25.64 -6.25
N THR A 161 30.79 24.73 -6.59
CA THR A 161 30.58 23.75 -7.67
C THR A 161 29.49 22.73 -7.31
N GLN A 162 29.48 22.23 -6.08
CA GLN A 162 28.42 21.35 -5.57
C GLN A 162 27.08 22.06 -5.54
N LEU A 163 27.01 23.32 -5.06
CA LEU A 163 25.78 24.11 -5.09
C LEU A 163 25.26 24.34 -6.52
N ASN A 164 26.16 24.58 -7.48
CA ASN A 164 25.76 24.72 -8.88
C ASN A 164 25.20 23.41 -9.46
N GLN A 165 25.77 22.26 -9.09
CA GLN A 165 25.25 20.94 -9.49
C GLN A 165 23.87 20.67 -8.86
N VAL A 166 23.70 20.95 -7.57
CA VAL A 166 22.41 20.82 -6.86
C VAL A 166 21.34 21.71 -7.48
N ASN A 167 21.67 22.97 -7.80
CA ASN A 167 20.77 23.89 -8.51
C ASN A 167 20.37 23.37 -9.90
N GLY A 168 21.30 22.76 -10.63
CA GLY A 168 21.04 22.10 -11.91
C GLY A 168 20.06 20.93 -11.76
N LEU A 169 20.30 20.06 -10.77
CA LEU A 169 19.43 18.94 -10.44
C LEU A 169 18.03 19.41 -10.05
N GLN A 170 17.92 20.39 -9.16
CA GLN A 170 16.63 20.95 -8.74
C GLN A 170 15.82 21.47 -9.93
N ARG A 171 16.47 22.16 -10.89
CA ARG A 171 15.80 22.66 -12.09
C ARG A 171 15.31 21.52 -12.98
N GLY A 172 16.12 20.48 -13.15
CA GLY A 172 15.74 19.26 -13.86
C GLY A 172 14.53 18.59 -13.21
N THR A 173 14.59 18.37 -11.90
CA THR A 173 13.51 17.78 -11.11
C THR A 173 12.22 18.57 -11.20
N ILE A 174 12.24 19.90 -11.06
CA ILE A 174 11.03 20.74 -11.18
C ILE A 174 10.41 20.64 -12.58
N ARG A 175 11.25 20.56 -13.63
CA ARG A 175 10.77 20.42 -15.01
C ARG A 175 10.06 19.08 -15.21
N GLU A 176 10.69 17.99 -14.80
CA GLU A 176 10.09 16.65 -14.87
C GLU A 176 8.83 16.57 -14.02
N GLU A 177 8.84 17.17 -12.84
CA GLU A 177 7.68 17.22 -11.96
C GLU A 177 6.48 17.87 -12.63
N LYS A 178 6.72 19.01 -13.28
CA LYS A 178 5.70 19.74 -14.02
C LYS A 178 5.16 18.92 -15.19
N GLU A 179 6.03 18.23 -15.92
CA GLU A 179 5.64 17.38 -17.04
C GLU A 179 4.72 16.23 -16.59
N ILE A 180 5.05 15.56 -15.48
CA ILE A 180 4.22 14.48 -14.93
C ILE A 180 2.86 15.03 -14.48
N THR A 181 2.85 16.17 -13.76
CA THR A 181 1.60 16.81 -13.35
C THR A 181 0.73 17.24 -14.54
N GLU A 182 1.32 17.73 -15.62
CA GLU A 182 0.58 18.08 -16.83
C GLU A 182 -0.01 16.85 -17.52
N LYS A 183 0.76 15.75 -17.60
CA LYS A 183 0.26 14.46 -18.13
C LYS A 183 -0.92 13.91 -17.31
N LEU A 184 -0.84 14.02 -15.98
CA LEU A 184 -1.92 13.60 -15.09
C LEU A 184 -3.16 14.47 -15.25
N ALA A 185 -3.00 15.80 -15.33
CA ALA A 185 -4.12 16.71 -15.57
C ALA A 185 -4.87 16.36 -16.87
N LYS A 186 -4.13 16.07 -17.96
CA LYS A 186 -4.71 15.61 -19.23
C LYS A 186 -5.46 14.28 -19.11
N GLN A 187 -4.99 13.37 -18.26
CA GLN A 187 -5.70 12.11 -18.00
C GLN A 187 -6.97 12.34 -17.16
N GLN A 188 -6.91 13.21 -16.14
CA GLN A 188 -8.07 13.57 -15.33
C GLN A 188 -9.15 14.26 -16.15
N GLU A 189 -8.77 15.15 -17.06
CA GLU A 189 -9.70 15.79 -18.01
C GLU A 189 -10.43 14.77 -18.88
N LYS A 190 -9.72 13.78 -19.44
CA LYS A 190 -10.32 12.70 -20.24
C LYS A 190 -11.27 11.80 -19.45
N VAL A 191 -10.99 11.55 -18.17
CA VAL A 191 -11.88 10.75 -17.32
C VAL A 191 -13.12 11.58 -16.93
N ALA A 192 -13.00 12.89 -16.80
CA ALA A 192 -14.12 13.80 -16.52
C ALA A 192 -14.88 14.23 -17.80
N ASP A 193 -14.81 13.44 -18.88
CA ASP A 193 -15.46 13.75 -20.16
C ASP A 193 -16.99 13.59 -20.09
N ALA A 194 -17.69 14.08 -21.11
CA ALA A 194 -19.15 14.11 -21.22
C ALA A 194 -19.81 12.76 -20.89
N SER A 195 -19.18 11.64 -21.26
CA SER A 195 -19.66 10.29 -20.93
C SER A 195 -19.80 10.02 -19.43
N MET A 196 -18.90 10.53 -18.58
CA MET A 196 -19.02 10.39 -17.12
C MET A 196 -20.13 11.28 -16.55
N VAL A 197 -20.36 12.46 -17.15
CA VAL A 197 -21.49 13.32 -16.79
C VAL A 197 -22.81 12.67 -17.16
N GLU A 198 -22.89 12.07 -18.35
CA GLU A 198 -24.05 11.31 -18.82
C GLU A 198 -24.31 10.08 -17.92
N LEU A 199 -23.27 9.33 -17.56
CA LEU A 199 -23.38 8.20 -16.63
C LEU A 199 -23.82 8.65 -15.24
N SER A 200 -23.28 9.76 -14.72
CA SER A 200 -23.69 10.34 -13.44
C SER A 200 -25.15 10.77 -13.47
N HIS A 201 -25.59 11.41 -14.55
CA HIS A 201 -26.99 11.77 -14.76
C HIS A 201 -27.88 10.52 -14.83
N ALA A 202 -27.47 9.50 -15.59
CA ALA A 202 -28.21 8.24 -15.69
C ALA A 202 -28.31 7.50 -14.34
N VAL A 203 -27.24 7.47 -13.55
CA VAL A 203 -27.24 6.91 -12.18
C VAL A 203 -28.14 7.73 -11.26
N THR A 204 -28.09 9.06 -11.34
CA THR A 204 -28.95 9.95 -10.56
C THR A 204 -30.42 9.74 -10.89
N GLU A 205 -30.74 9.59 -12.18
CA GLU A 205 -32.09 9.27 -12.65
C GLU A 205 -32.54 7.88 -12.19
N LEU A 206 -31.68 6.87 -12.24
CA LEU A 206 -31.95 5.54 -11.70
C LEU A 206 -32.20 5.54 -10.19
N ILE A 207 -31.45 6.36 -9.44
CA ILE A 207 -31.66 6.54 -7.99
C ILE A 207 -32.99 7.25 -7.74
N ARG A 208 -33.31 8.29 -8.53
CA ARG A 208 -34.58 9.04 -8.44
C ARG A 208 -35.80 8.18 -8.79
N GLU A 209 -35.69 7.35 -9.81
CA GLU A 209 -36.72 6.37 -10.20
C GLU A 209 -36.82 5.21 -9.21
N GLY A 210 -35.68 4.75 -8.66
CA GLY A 210 -35.62 3.75 -7.59
C GLY A 210 -36.30 4.24 -6.31
N ILE A 211 -36.06 5.50 -5.92
CA ILE A 211 -36.72 6.16 -4.78
C ILE A 211 -38.22 6.33 -5.06
N SER A 212 -38.60 6.63 -6.31
CA SER A 212 -40.01 6.72 -6.72
C SER A 212 -40.72 5.35 -6.73
N ARG A 213 -40.00 4.24 -6.91
CA ARG A 213 -40.52 2.86 -6.83
C ARG A 213 -40.53 2.28 -5.41
N VAL A 214 -39.69 2.78 -4.49
CA VAL A 214 -39.74 2.39 -3.06
C VAL A 214 -41.00 2.90 -2.36
N GLY A 215 -41.68 3.92 -2.91
CA GLY A 215 -43.00 4.36 -2.44
C GLY A 215 -44.18 3.46 -2.87
N LEU A 216 -44.02 2.55 -3.83
CA LEU A 216 -45.10 1.72 -4.35
C LEU A 216 -44.63 0.30 -4.70
N ARG A 217 -44.92 -0.62 -3.76
CA ARG A 217 -45.06 -2.10 -3.90
C ARG A 217 -43.79 -2.95 -3.83
N GLN A 218 -43.72 -3.67 -2.69
CA GLN A 218 -43.50 -5.11 -2.53
C GLN A 218 -42.72 -5.89 -3.62
N THR A 219 -41.56 -6.41 -3.20
CA THR A 219 -40.96 -7.73 -3.46
C THR A 219 -41.46 -8.54 -4.67
N SER A 220 -40.75 -8.49 -5.79
CA SER A 220 -40.47 -9.66 -6.66
C SER A 220 -39.75 -9.22 -7.93
N GLY A 221 -38.43 -9.46 -8.06
CA GLY A 221 -37.79 -9.33 -9.38
C GLY A 221 -36.33 -8.87 -9.47
N LEU A 222 -35.46 -9.13 -8.50
CA LEU A 222 -34.01 -8.89 -8.67
C LEU A 222 -33.27 -10.16 -9.06
N ARG A 223 -33.55 -10.69 -10.26
CA ARG A 223 -32.79 -11.83 -10.84
C ARG A 223 -32.47 -11.70 -12.32
N ARG A 224 -32.52 -10.49 -12.91
CA ARG A 224 -32.37 -10.30 -14.37
C ARG A 224 -31.33 -9.28 -14.84
N LEU A 225 -30.47 -8.74 -13.97
CA LEU A 225 -29.52 -7.68 -14.35
C LEU A 225 -28.03 -8.03 -14.20
N TRP A 226 -27.68 -9.30 -13.95
CA TRP A 226 -26.29 -9.74 -14.01
C TRP A 226 -26.17 -11.00 -14.89
N PRO A 227 -25.57 -10.94 -16.09
CA PRO A 227 -25.24 -12.15 -16.83
C PRO A 227 -24.06 -12.86 -16.14
N PRO A 228 -24.06 -14.20 -16.07
CA PRO A 228 -22.96 -14.93 -15.44
C PRO A 228 -21.66 -14.73 -16.23
N ARG A 229 -20.56 -14.47 -15.52
CA ARG A 229 -19.20 -14.43 -16.08
C ARG A 229 -18.95 -15.71 -16.89
N ARG A 230 -18.66 -15.59 -18.19
CA ARG A 230 -18.18 -16.71 -19.00
C ARG A 230 -16.88 -17.23 -18.38
N LYS A 231 -16.87 -18.52 -18.02
CA LYS A 231 -15.63 -19.27 -17.83
C LYS A 231 -15.14 -19.64 -19.22
N ASP A 232 -14.06 -19.01 -19.68
CA ASP A 232 -13.35 -19.51 -20.86
C ASP A 232 -12.53 -20.73 -20.46
N SER A 233 -13.13 -21.89 -20.69
CA SER A 233 -12.47 -23.19 -20.73
C SER A 233 -11.57 -23.26 -21.97
N ARG A 234 -10.27 -23.01 -21.80
CA ARG A 234 -9.25 -23.46 -22.76
C ARG A 234 -9.10 -24.98 -22.63
N GLN A 235 -9.96 -25.72 -23.34
CA GLN A 235 -9.71 -27.12 -23.66
C GLN A 235 -8.79 -27.19 -24.88
N SER A 236 -7.54 -27.54 -24.60
CA SER A 236 -6.69 -28.46 -25.35
C SER A 236 -7.30 -29.01 -26.66
N SER A 237 -6.87 -28.47 -27.80
CA SER A 237 -6.92 -29.21 -29.07
C SER A 237 -5.71 -30.13 -29.18
N ARG A 238 -5.95 -31.42 -28.98
CA ARG A 238 -5.11 -32.56 -29.42
C ARG A 238 -5.98 -33.45 -30.31
N GLY A 239 -5.43 -33.86 -31.46
CA GLY A 239 -6.01 -34.80 -32.44
C GLY A 239 -5.93 -34.20 -33.85
N LEU A 240 -4.89 -34.39 -34.67
CA LEU A 240 -4.31 -35.61 -35.27
C LEU A 240 -5.18 -36.26 -36.36
N MET A 241 -4.50 -36.63 -37.47
CA MET A 241 -4.90 -37.32 -38.71
C MET A 241 -5.43 -36.39 -39.81
N ILE A 242 -4.88 -36.36 -41.02
CA ILE A 242 -4.13 -37.37 -41.82
C ILE A 242 -2.92 -36.72 -42.49
#